data_AF-A0A5Q0GGP8-F1
#
_entry.id   AF-A0A5Q0GGP8-F1
#
_cell.length_a   1.000
_cell.length_b   1.000
_cell.length_c   1.000
_cell.angle_alpha   90.00
_cell.angle_beta   90.00
_cell.angle_gamma   90.00
#
_symmetry.space_group_name_H-M   'P 1'
#
loop_
_entity.id
_entity.type
_entity.pdbx_description
1 polymer ?
#
loop_
_entity_poly.entity_id
_entity_poly.type
_entity_poly.pdbx_seq_one_letter_code
_entity_poly.pdbx_strand_id
1 'polypeptide(L)'
;MKIKNFNLFSLITLLTLFFSNHESWGQTILKQDSNHCTKPIGRIVEAGKGRLICQNEKITLENESLFICYSDPKMLKLQPGVYIIDSICKGTQASRKCTLLTTDVCPNRKGPNRRENAPNIIQPYGKMLINRRPLISWTAVPGATSYIVEVSGGGVKWQKQVVGTTLSYPQDQQELSYGSANKIIVIANKGDTPIIDATLVVHLLSEQSSQQINQAAETIQSLGLSADETAYIDLDAIYMSQRLLNETIKTLETRVVAGSFNPSLYRILGDRYVEAWMPQEAKTAYIKALQLARFQKNPGEVKLVQERLSALVQSQLPTRTNPAQ
;
A
#
# COMPACT_ATOMS: atom_id res chain seq x y z
N MET A 1 -22.81 64.71 -7.93
CA MET A 1 -22.56 66.08 -8.41
C MET A 1 -21.66 66.79 -7.41
N LYS A 2 -20.49 67.26 -7.89
CA LYS A 2 -19.50 68.26 -7.41
C LYS A 2 -19.57 68.79 -5.96
N ILE A 3 -18.51 69.19 -5.23
CA ILE A 3 -17.03 69.12 -5.25
C ILE A 3 -16.58 69.80 -3.92
N LYS A 4 -15.52 69.27 -3.28
CA LYS A 4 -14.44 69.87 -2.42
C LYS A 4 -14.70 70.98 -1.38
N ASN A 5 -14.05 70.85 -0.21
CA ASN A 5 -12.83 71.59 0.20
C ASN A 5 -12.29 71.00 1.53
N PHE A 6 -11.07 70.43 1.57
CA PHE A 6 -9.76 71.06 1.86
C PHE A 6 -9.67 71.77 3.22
N ASN A 7 -8.90 71.20 4.15
CA ASN A 7 -7.98 71.98 4.95
C ASN A 7 -6.73 71.17 5.31
N LEU A 8 -5.61 71.81 4.99
CA LEU A 8 -4.22 71.44 5.22
C LEU A 8 -3.88 71.83 6.66
N PHE A 9 -3.23 70.97 7.44
CA PHE A 9 -2.22 71.42 8.41
C PHE A 9 -1.10 70.38 8.51
N SER A 10 0.05 70.81 8.01
CA SER A 10 1.35 70.21 8.19
C SER A 10 1.83 70.51 9.61
N LEU A 11 2.26 69.49 10.35
CA LEU A 11 3.23 69.68 11.43
C LEU A 11 4.18 68.49 11.51
N ILE A 12 5.44 68.85 11.29
CA ILE A 12 6.67 68.07 11.40
C ILE A 12 7.02 67.91 12.89
N THR A 13 7.93 66.97 13.18
CA THR A 13 8.64 66.68 14.46
C THR A 13 7.83 65.89 15.51
N LEU A 14 8.31 64.81 16.12
CA LEU A 14 9.67 64.51 16.59
C LEU A 14 9.89 62.98 16.64
N LEU A 15 11.08 62.51 16.25
CA LEU A 15 11.56 61.15 16.54
C LEU A 15 11.74 60.98 18.06
N THR A 16 11.09 59.99 18.66
CA THR A 16 11.51 59.40 19.93
C THR A 16 11.59 57.89 19.79
N LEU A 17 12.82 57.39 19.87
CA LEU A 17 13.16 55.98 20.04
C LEU A 17 12.67 55.52 21.41
N PHE A 18 11.64 54.68 21.43
CA PHE A 18 11.36 53.81 22.57
C PHE A 18 11.59 52.37 22.16
N PHE A 19 12.72 51.85 22.60
CA PHE A 19 12.98 50.42 22.70
C PHE A 19 12.06 49.86 23.79
N SER A 20 10.98 49.20 23.39
CA SER A 20 10.25 48.29 24.26
C SER A 20 10.46 46.88 23.74
N ASN A 21 11.34 46.17 24.44
CA ASN A 21 11.55 44.74 24.33
C ASN A 21 10.23 44.02 24.56
N HIS A 22 9.54 43.63 23.49
CA HIS A 22 8.57 42.56 23.58
C HIS A 22 9.30 41.26 23.27
N GLU A 23 9.47 40.49 24.34
CA GLU A 23 9.97 39.13 24.38
C GLU A 23 9.42 38.35 23.19
N SER A 24 10.33 37.96 22.29
CA SER A 24 10.04 37.03 21.22
C SER A 24 9.54 35.75 21.88
N TRP A 25 8.25 35.46 21.70
CA TRP A 25 7.74 34.13 21.93
C TRP A 25 8.52 33.22 21.01
N GLY A 26 9.39 32.42 21.61
CA GLY A 26 10.22 31.45 20.93
C GLY A 26 9.32 30.50 20.17
N GLN A 27 9.16 30.76 18.87
CA GLN A 27 8.85 29.69 17.95
C GLN A 27 10.01 28.72 18.08
N THR A 28 9.77 27.61 18.77
CA THR A 28 10.59 26.42 18.60
C THR A 28 10.37 25.97 17.17
N ILE A 29 11.08 26.62 16.24
CA ILE A 29 11.45 26.04 14.98
C ILE A 29 12.10 24.74 15.42
N LEU A 30 11.43 23.61 15.17
CA LEU A 30 12.10 22.33 15.12
C LEU A 30 13.21 22.54 14.08
N LYS A 31 14.41 22.86 14.57
CA LYS A 31 15.62 22.85 13.78
C LYS A 31 15.62 21.44 13.21
N GLN A 32 15.31 21.36 11.93
CA GLN A 32 15.62 20.23 11.11
C GLN A 32 17.14 20.17 11.12
N ASP A 33 17.69 19.56 12.18
CA ASP A 33 19.08 19.20 12.21
C ASP A 33 19.22 18.25 11.04
N SER A 34 19.91 18.71 10.01
CA SER A 34 20.08 18.04 8.73
C SER A 34 21.04 16.86 8.89
N ASN A 35 20.79 16.00 9.89
CA ASN A 35 21.20 14.63 9.84
C ASN A 35 20.39 14.00 8.71
N HIS A 36 20.98 14.09 7.52
CA HIS A 36 20.47 13.55 6.28
C HIS A 36 20.13 12.08 6.54
N CYS A 37 18.84 11.79 6.64
CA CYS A 37 18.37 10.44 6.91
C CYS A 37 18.54 9.60 5.66
N THR A 38 19.75 9.09 5.43
CA THR A 38 20.06 8.38 4.17
C THR A 38 19.27 7.09 4.03
N LYS A 39 18.82 6.51 5.15
CA LYS A 39 17.99 5.30 5.21
C LYS A 39 16.94 5.46 6.33
N PRO A 40 15.79 6.08 6.04
CA PRO A 40 14.73 6.17 7.03
C PRO A 40 14.18 4.78 7.34
N ILE A 41 13.91 4.53 8.62
CA ILE A 41 13.34 3.25 9.09
C ILE A 41 11.83 3.38 9.39
N GLY A 42 11.33 4.60 9.37
CA GLY A 42 9.91 4.89 9.51
C GLY A 42 9.60 6.38 9.41
N ARG A 43 8.33 6.70 9.66
CA ARG A 43 7.84 8.06 9.81
C ARG A 43 7.04 8.16 11.10
N ILE A 44 7.24 9.27 11.79
CA ILE A 44 6.36 9.68 12.87
C ILE A 44 5.47 10.82 12.40
N VAL A 45 4.21 10.80 12.84
CA VAL A 45 3.26 11.89 12.66
C VAL A 45 2.75 12.33 14.01
N GLU A 46 3.02 13.60 14.35
CA GLU A 46 2.60 14.25 15.58
C GLU A 46 1.93 15.58 15.23
N ALA A 47 0.75 15.84 15.79
CA ALA A 47 -0.01 17.08 15.59
C ALA A 47 -0.14 17.50 14.10
N GLY A 48 -0.38 16.54 13.21
CA GLY A 48 -0.55 16.78 11.76
C GLY A 48 0.74 17.08 11.01
N LYS A 49 1.91 16.89 11.63
CA LYS A 49 3.23 17.04 10.98
C LYS A 49 3.94 15.70 10.94
N GLY A 50 4.44 15.33 9.77
CA GLY A 50 5.18 14.09 9.57
C GLY A 50 6.68 14.32 9.43
N ARG A 51 7.49 13.47 10.06
CA ARG A 51 8.96 13.48 9.92
C ARG A 51 9.51 12.08 9.74
N LEU A 52 10.47 11.95 8.82
CA LEU A 52 11.24 10.71 8.66
C LEU A 52 12.13 10.47 9.87
N ILE A 53 12.21 9.20 10.27
CA ILE A 53 12.96 8.77 11.44
C ILE A 53 14.11 7.86 11.01
N CYS A 54 15.29 8.09 11.56
CA CYS A 54 16.48 7.31 11.27
C CYS A 54 16.77 6.27 12.36
N GLN A 55 17.65 5.33 12.01
CA GLN A 55 18.18 4.39 12.97
C GLN A 55 18.94 5.10 14.10
N ASN A 56 18.81 4.58 15.33
CA ASN A 56 19.41 5.06 16.57
C ASN A 56 18.96 6.45 17.04
N GLU A 57 17.93 7.00 16.42
CA GLU A 57 17.37 8.27 16.87
C GLU A 57 16.67 8.11 18.23
N LYS A 58 16.80 9.12 19.09
CA LYS A 58 16.01 9.25 20.32
C LYS A 58 14.95 10.32 20.08
N ILE A 59 13.69 9.96 20.28
CA ILE A 59 12.56 10.87 20.12
C ILE A 59 11.89 11.12 21.47
N THR A 60 11.42 12.34 21.66
CA THR A 60 10.55 12.72 22.77
C THR A 60 9.23 13.15 22.18
N LEU A 61 8.14 12.56 22.65
CA LEU A 61 6.77 12.82 22.21
C LEU A 61 6.00 13.54 23.29
N GLU A 62 5.35 14.62 22.89
CA GLU A 62 4.50 15.41 23.78
C GLU A 62 3.05 14.97 23.67
N ASN A 63 2.66 14.44 22.51
CA ASN A 63 1.31 14.00 22.21
C ASN A 63 1.28 12.55 21.73
N GLU A 64 0.07 11.97 21.73
CA GLU A 64 -0.15 10.72 21.01
C GLU A 64 0.25 10.90 19.54
N SER A 65 1.10 10.00 19.04
CA SER A 65 1.69 10.09 17.72
C SER A 65 1.53 8.78 16.96
N LEU A 66 1.30 8.89 15.66
CA LEU A 66 1.31 7.75 14.75
C LEU A 66 2.74 7.46 14.33
N PHE A 67 3.18 6.21 14.48
CA PHE A 67 4.47 5.74 14.01
C PHE A 67 4.28 4.63 12.97
N ILE A 68 4.92 4.79 11.80
CA ILE A 68 4.90 3.83 10.70
C ILE A 68 6.30 3.29 10.49
N CYS A 69 6.48 1.99 10.63
CA CYS A 69 7.74 1.30 10.36
C CYS A 69 7.81 0.83 8.90
N TYR A 70 8.93 1.10 8.22
CA TYR A 70 9.10 0.73 6.80
C TYR A 70 9.72 -0.66 6.62
N SER A 71 10.72 -1.01 7.44
CA SER A 71 11.44 -2.30 7.33
C SER A 71 10.62 -3.50 7.80
N ASP A 72 9.73 -3.27 8.76
CA ASP A 72 8.73 -4.24 9.23
C ASP A 72 7.41 -3.48 9.25
N PRO A 73 6.60 -3.57 8.17
CA PRO A 73 5.35 -2.83 8.04
C PRO A 73 4.47 -3.00 9.28
N LYS A 74 4.52 -2.01 10.15
CA LYS A 74 3.83 -1.96 11.43
C LYS A 74 3.42 -0.54 11.67
N MET A 75 2.24 -0.40 12.25
CA MET A 75 1.66 0.86 12.61
C MET A 75 1.44 0.87 14.12
N LEU A 76 1.96 1.89 14.79
CA LEU A 76 1.91 2.02 16.23
C LEU A 76 1.33 3.38 16.60
N LYS A 77 0.46 3.39 17.61
CA LYS A 77 0.08 4.61 18.30
C LYS A 77 0.98 4.72 19.53
N LEU A 78 1.89 5.68 19.51
CA LEU A 78 2.81 5.93 20.61
C LEU A 78 2.20 6.99 21.52
N GLN A 79 2.26 6.74 22.83
CA GLN A 79 1.84 7.70 23.84
C GLN A 79 2.96 8.74 24.08
N PRO A 80 2.69 9.86 24.77
CA PRO A 80 3.72 10.79 25.18
C PRO A 80 4.83 10.10 25.98
N GLY A 81 6.08 10.44 25.70
CA GLY A 81 7.23 9.78 26.33
C GLY A 81 8.51 9.82 25.51
N VAL A 82 9.55 9.17 26.02
CA VAL A 82 10.87 9.11 25.40
C VAL A 82 11.10 7.72 24.82
N TYR A 83 11.44 7.66 23.54
CA TYR A 83 11.66 6.41 22.83
C TYR A 83 13.02 6.35 22.16
N ILE A 84 13.60 5.14 22.13
CA ILE A 84 14.78 4.81 21.32
C ILE A 84 14.26 4.01 20.12
N ILE A 85 14.43 4.56 18.93
CA ILE A 85 13.73 4.06 17.73
C ILE A 85 14.13 2.62 17.37
N ASP A 86 15.38 2.24 17.62
CA ASP A 86 15.89 0.90 17.29
C ASP A 86 15.11 -0.24 17.94
N SER A 87 14.38 0.01 19.04
CA SER A 87 13.50 -1.01 19.64
C SER A 87 12.10 -1.04 19.05
N ILE A 88 11.64 0.04 18.41
CA ILE A 88 10.24 0.21 17.97
C ILE A 88 9.98 -0.54 16.66
N CYS A 89 10.87 -0.37 15.68
CA CYS A 89 10.76 -1.03 14.37
C CYS A 89 11.58 -2.31 14.26
N LYS A 90 12.01 -2.88 15.39
CA LYS A 90 12.71 -4.17 15.39
C LYS A 90 11.76 -5.25 14.91
N GLY A 91 12.10 -5.83 13.77
CA GLY A 91 11.38 -6.95 13.20
C GLY A 91 11.31 -8.11 14.19
N THR A 92 10.11 -8.59 14.49
CA THR A 92 9.94 -9.99 14.84
C THR A 92 10.46 -10.76 13.63
N GLN A 93 11.54 -11.55 13.78
CA GLN A 93 12.24 -12.25 12.69
C GLN A 93 11.28 -12.52 11.54
N ALA A 94 11.50 -11.88 10.38
CA ALA A 94 10.60 -11.96 9.26
C ALA A 94 10.37 -13.44 8.95
N SER A 95 9.23 -13.98 9.39
CA SER A 95 8.83 -15.33 9.05
C SER A 95 8.85 -15.33 7.54
N ARG A 96 9.74 -16.13 6.92
CA ARG A 96 9.89 -16.16 5.47
C ARG A 96 8.48 -16.32 4.89
N LYS A 97 8.01 -15.29 4.19
CA LYS A 97 6.65 -15.25 3.66
C LYS A 97 6.56 -16.25 2.50
N CYS A 98 5.44 -16.92 2.34
CA CYS A 98 5.17 -17.71 1.15
C CYS A 98 4.86 -16.78 -0.03
N THR A 99 5.78 -16.67 -0.99
CA THR A 99 5.68 -15.82 -2.19
C THR A 99 6.21 -16.55 -3.42
N LEU A 100 6.11 -15.95 -4.61
CA LEU A 100 6.73 -16.52 -5.83
C LEU A 100 8.24 -16.76 -5.67
N LEU A 101 8.95 -15.96 -4.88
CA LEU A 101 10.40 -16.06 -4.72
C LEU A 101 10.83 -16.99 -3.58
N THR A 102 9.90 -17.39 -2.73
CA THR A 102 10.12 -18.16 -1.51
C THR A 102 9.07 -19.25 -1.41
N THR A 103 9.07 -20.14 -2.39
CA THR A 103 8.11 -21.24 -2.49
C THR A 103 8.41 -22.37 -1.49
N ASP A 104 9.66 -22.47 -1.02
CA ASP A 104 10.18 -23.45 -0.07
C ASP A 104 9.51 -23.37 1.31
N VAL A 105 9.04 -22.19 1.69
CA VAL A 105 8.36 -21.95 2.98
C VAL A 105 6.84 -21.96 2.88
N CYS A 106 6.31 -22.24 1.68
CA CYS A 106 4.88 -22.36 1.50
C CYS A 106 4.36 -23.63 2.20
N PRO A 107 3.23 -23.56 2.91
CA PRO A 107 2.59 -24.75 3.45
C PRO A 107 2.40 -25.79 2.33
N ASN A 108 2.75 -27.05 2.61
CA ASN A 108 2.52 -28.15 1.68
C ASN A 108 1.05 -28.16 1.25
N ARG A 109 0.79 -27.82 -0.01
CA ARG A 109 -0.57 -27.79 -0.56
C ARG A 109 -1.07 -29.23 -0.72
N LYS A 110 -1.77 -29.76 0.28
CA LYS A 110 -2.63 -30.93 0.12
C LYS A 110 -3.94 -30.46 -0.50
N GLY A 111 -4.00 -30.41 -1.81
CA GLY A 111 -5.18 -30.07 -2.59
C GLY A 111 -4.91 -30.38 -4.07
N PRO A 112 -5.95 -30.55 -4.91
CA PRO A 112 -5.72 -30.68 -6.34
C PRO A 112 -4.90 -29.48 -6.79
N ASN A 113 -3.83 -29.73 -7.54
CA ASN A 113 -3.07 -28.69 -8.23
C ASN A 113 -4.06 -27.70 -8.87
N ARG A 114 -3.66 -26.42 -8.98
CA ARG A 114 -4.41 -25.39 -9.73
C ARG A 114 -4.99 -26.06 -10.97
N ARG A 115 -6.32 -26.24 -11.01
CA ARG A 115 -6.93 -27.01 -12.09
C ARG A 115 -6.62 -26.27 -13.37
N GLU A 116 -5.97 -26.96 -14.29
CA GLU A 116 -5.58 -26.38 -15.57
C GLU A 116 -6.84 -25.80 -16.24
N ASN A 117 -6.73 -24.60 -16.78
CA ASN A 117 -7.84 -23.84 -17.38
C ASN A 117 -8.94 -23.35 -16.42
N ALA A 118 -8.80 -23.48 -15.10
CA ALA A 118 -9.68 -22.79 -14.16
C ALA A 118 -9.50 -21.26 -14.27
N PRO A 119 -10.56 -20.46 -14.03
CA PRO A 119 -10.38 -19.02 -13.92
C PRO A 119 -9.41 -18.71 -12.80
N ASN A 120 -8.55 -17.72 -12.98
CA ASN A 120 -7.72 -17.20 -11.89
C ASN A 120 -8.36 -15.94 -11.36
N ILE A 121 -8.83 -15.94 -10.11
CA ILE A 121 -9.32 -14.71 -9.48
C ILE A 121 -8.10 -13.80 -9.27
N ILE A 122 -8.06 -12.68 -9.99
CA ILE A 122 -6.97 -11.70 -9.98
C ILE A 122 -7.29 -10.47 -9.13
N GLN A 123 -8.56 -10.24 -8.79
CA GLN A 123 -8.98 -9.26 -7.80
C GLN A 123 -10.10 -9.82 -6.91
N PRO A 124 -10.09 -9.51 -5.60
CA PRO A 124 -9.07 -8.70 -4.91
C PRO A 124 -7.71 -9.41 -4.80
N TYR A 125 -6.62 -8.64 -4.75
CA TYR A 125 -5.29 -9.21 -4.53
C TYR A 125 -5.11 -9.66 -3.08
N GLY A 126 -4.61 -10.89 -2.90
CA GLY A 126 -4.35 -11.43 -1.57
C GLY A 126 -5.60 -11.95 -0.85
N LYS A 127 -5.52 -12.04 0.48
CA LYS A 127 -6.56 -12.65 1.32
C LYS A 127 -7.15 -11.73 2.37
N MET A 128 -6.57 -10.55 2.59
CA MET A 128 -7.07 -9.58 3.56
C MET A 128 -7.75 -8.45 2.80
N LEU A 129 -8.91 -8.02 3.29
CA LEU A 129 -9.69 -6.93 2.71
C LEU A 129 -9.98 -5.87 3.76
N ILE A 130 -10.06 -4.62 3.32
CA ILE A 130 -10.63 -3.52 4.12
C ILE A 130 -11.95 -3.03 3.52
N ASN A 131 -12.10 -3.11 2.20
CA ASN A 131 -13.33 -2.73 1.51
C ASN A 131 -14.37 -3.85 1.61
N ARG A 132 -15.58 -3.51 2.09
CA ARG A 132 -16.71 -4.43 2.23
C ARG A 132 -17.38 -4.81 0.91
N ARG A 133 -17.10 -4.07 -0.16
CA ARG A 133 -17.60 -4.25 -1.51
C ARG A 133 -16.45 -4.33 -2.52
N PRO A 134 -15.61 -5.38 -2.48
CA PRO A 134 -14.45 -5.49 -3.36
C PRO A 134 -14.86 -5.67 -4.82
N LEU A 135 -14.04 -5.14 -5.74
CA LEU A 135 -14.09 -5.51 -7.15
C LEU A 135 -13.63 -6.97 -7.28
N ILE A 136 -14.37 -7.76 -8.06
CA ILE A 136 -14.03 -9.15 -8.33
C ILE A 136 -13.67 -9.26 -9.81
N SER A 137 -12.46 -9.72 -10.11
CA SER A 137 -11.98 -9.91 -11.49
C SER A 137 -11.24 -11.24 -11.62
N TRP A 138 -11.32 -11.86 -12.79
CA TRP A 138 -10.67 -13.14 -13.07
C TRP A 138 -10.12 -13.23 -14.50
N THR A 139 -9.34 -14.27 -14.79
CA THR A 139 -8.90 -14.56 -16.16
C THR A 139 -10.00 -15.25 -16.97
N ALA A 140 -10.12 -14.90 -18.25
CA ALA A 140 -11.01 -15.60 -19.17
C ALA A 140 -10.69 -17.10 -19.23
N VAL A 141 -11.72 -17.91 -19.46
CA VAL A 141 -11.64 -19.37 -19.57
C VAL A 141 -11.99 -19.73 -21.01
N PRO A 142 -11.13 -20.45 -21.73
CA PRO A 142 -11.40 -20.85 -23.11
C PRO A 142 -12.74 -21.59 -23.24
N GLY A 143 -13.60 -21.13 -24.14
CA GLY A 143 -14.92 -21.72 -24.40
C GLY A 143 -16.03 -21.34 -23.41
N ALA A 144 -15.74 -20.53 -22.40
CA ALA A 144 -16.77 -19.97 -21.53
C ALA A 144 -17.55 -18.85 -22.24
N THR A 145 -18.87 -18.85 -22.08
CA THR A 145 -19.78 -17.84 -22.62
C THR A 145 -20.34 -16.92 -21.52
N SER A 146 -20.28 -17.35 -20.27
CA SER A 146 -20.74 -16.59 -19.10
C SER A 146 -20.04 -17.10 -17.84
N TYR A 147 -20.22 -16.35 -16.75
CA TYR A 147 -19.72 -16.69 -15.42
C TYR A 147 -20.81 -16.50 -14.38
N ILE A 148 -20.78 -17.32 -13.33
CA ILE A 148 -21.53 -17.10 -12.10
C ILE A 148 -20.53 -16.78 -11.00
N VAL A 149 -20.75 -15.65 -10.32
CA VAL A 149 -19.98 -15.27 -9.14
C VAL A 149 -20.85 -15.52 -7.91
N GLU A 150 -20.37 -16.34 -6.99
CA GLU A 150 -21.00 -16.62 -5.70
C GLU A 150 -20.16 -16.03 -4.58
N VAL A 151 -20.81 -15.39 -3.61
CA VAL A 151 -20.17 -14.89 -2.40
C VAL A 151 -20.92 -15.41 -1.18
N SER A 152 -20.19 -16.00 -0.25
CA SER A 152 -20.76 -16.56 0.98
C SER A 152 -19.83 -16.44 2.18
N GLY A 153 -20.40 -16.37 3.38
CA GLY A 153 -19.64 -16.26 4.64
C GLY A 153 -20.03 -15.01 5.43
N GLY A 154 -19.78 -15.01 6.75
CA GLY A 154 -20.11 -13.85 7.59
C GLY A 154 -21.57 -13.39 7.55
N GLY A 155 -22.51 -14.29 7.28
CA GLY A 155 -23.92 -13.95 7.08
C GLY A 155 -24.30 -13.44 5.69
N VAL A 156 -23.34 -13.29 4.78
CA VAL A 156 -23.56 -12.97 3.36
C VAL A 156 -23.80 -14.27 2.58
N LYS A 157 -24.77 -14.23 1.66
CA LYS A 157 -24.97 -15.28 0.66
C LYS A 157 -25.69 -14.71 -0.57
N TRP A 158 -25.00 -14.62 -1.70
CA TRP A 158 -25.61 -14.20 -2.97
C TRP A 158 -24.85 -14.77 -4.16
N GLN A 159 -25.49 -14.72 -5.34
CA GLN A 159 -24.88 -15.07 -6.63
C GLN A 159 -25.28 -14.09 -7.74
N LYS A 160 -24.41 -13.91 -8.74
CA LYS A 160 -24.70 -13.07 -9.91
C LYS A 160 -24.09 -13.67 -11.17
N GLN A 161 -24.87 -13.72 -12.25
CA GLN A 161 -24.39 -14.10 -13.57
C GLN A 161 -23.87 -12.86 -14.34
N VAL A 162 -22.75 -13.01 -15.03
CA VAL A 162 -22.14 -11.99 -15.88
C VAL A 162 -21.54 -12.61 -17.15
N VAL A 163 -21.37 -11.81 -18.20
CA VAL A 163 -20.72 -12.26 -19.46
C VAL A 163 -19.22 -11.91 -19.46
N GLY A 164 -18.83 -10.81 -18.81
CA GLY A 164 -17.44 -10.37 -18.71
C GLY A 164 -16.64 -11.09 -17.62
N THR A 165 -15.38 -10.69 -17.48
CA THR A 165 -14.43 -11.24 -16.50
C THR A 165 -14.23 -10.36 -15.26
N THR A 166 -15.14 -9.41 -15.07
CA THR A 166 -15.11 -8.46 -13.97
C THR A 166 -16.54 -8.21 -13.49
N LEU A 167 -16.70 -8.13 -12.18
CA LEU A 167 -17.93 -7.79 -11.49
C LEU A 167 -17.64 -6.74 -10.41
N SER A 168 -18.11 -5.51 -10.64
CA SER A 168 -18.27 -4.55 -9.55
C SER A 168 -19.25 -5.12 -8.54
N TYR A 169 -18.93 -5.02 -7.25
CA TYR A 169 -19.79 -5.55 -6.20
C TYR A 169 -21.21 -4.95 -6.32
N PRO A 170 -22.25 -5.78 -6.48
CA PRO A 170 -23.60 -5.26 -6.69
C PRO A 170 -24.11 -4.46 -5.49
N GLN A 171 -24.73 -3.30 -5.74
CA GLN A 171 -25.20 -2.40 -4.67
C GLN A 171 -26.43 -2.95 -3.94
N ASP A 172 -27.26 -3.72 -4.65
CA ASP A 172 -28.46 -4.38 -4.16
C ASP A 172 -28.17 -5.62 -3.30
N GLN A 173 -26.91 -6.06 -3.23
CA GLN A 173 -26.50 -7.24 -2.47
C GLN A 173 -25.90 -6.85 -1.11
N GLN A 174 -26.03 -7.74 -0.14
CA GLN A 174 -25.49 -7.55 1.20
C GLN A 174 -23.96 -7.43 1.18
N GLU A 175 -23.42 -6.45 1.89
CA GLU A 175 -21.98 -6.23 2.05
C GLU A 175 -21.31 -7.30 2.90
N LEU A 176 -19.99 -7.48 2.70
CA LEU A 176 -19.19 -8.30 3.59
C LEU A 176 -19.25 -7.75 5.04
N SER A 177 -19.37 -8.66 6.00
CA SER A 177 -19.40 -8.33 7.43
C SER A 177 -18.00 -8.16 7.99
N TYR A 178 -17.76 -7.14 8.81
CA TYR A 178 -16.47 -6.93 9.45
C TYR A 178 -16.01 -8.17 10.24
N GLY A 179 -14.71 -8.44 10.19
CA GLY A 179 -14.09 -9.57 10.89
C GLY A 179 -14.46 -10.95 10.32
N SER A 180 -15.19 -11.04 9.21
CA SER A 180 -15.63 -12.31 8.66
C SER A 180 -14.66 -12.91 7.64
N ALA A 181 -14.62 -14.25 7.59
CA ALA A 181 -14.07 -15.00 6.47
C ALA A 181 -15.18 -15.23 5.43
N ASN A 182 -14.90 -14.90 4.18
CA ASN A 182 -15.83 -15.02 3.06
C ASN A 182 -15.18 -15.81 1.93
N LYS A 183 -15.99 -16.59 1.23
CA LYS A 183 -15.63 -17.35 0.05
C LYS A 183 -16.21 -16.66 -1.17
N ILE A 184 -15.36 -16.41 -2.16
CA ILE A 184 -15.72 -15.95 -3.50
C ILE A 184 -15.48 -17.12 -4.44
N ILE A 185 -16.51 -17.56 -5.15
CA ILE A 185 -16.42 -18.60 -6.16
C ILE A 185 -16.75 -17.98 -7.51
N VAL A 186 -15.91 -18.22 -8.51
CA VAL A 186 -16.18 -17.86 -9.90
C VAL A 186 -16.30 -19.13 -10.71
N ILE A 187 -17.48 -19.36 -11.28
CA ILE A 187 -17.82 -20.53 -12.07
C ILE A 187 -17.90 -20.10 -13.53
N ALA A 188 -17.08 -20.70 -14.39
CA ALA A 188 -17.14 -20.51 -15.83
C ALA A 188 -18.16 -21.46 -16.46
N ASN A 189 -19.05 -20.94 -17.32
CA ASN A 189 -20.10 -21.71 -17.95
C ASN A 189 -20.01 -21.66 -19.47
N LYS A 190 -20.43 -22.74 -20.13
CA LYS A 190 -20.71 -22.80 -21.57
C LYS A 190 -22.21 -23.00 -21.76
N GLY A 191 -22.92 -21.96 -22.18
CA GLY A 191 -24.38 -21.90 -22.01
C GLY A 191 -24.73 -21.96 -20.52
N ASP A 192 -25.65 -22.86 -20.16
CA ASP A 192 -26.09 -23.07 -18.78
C ASP A 192 -25.30 -24.17 -18.04
N THR A 193 -24.26 -24.71 -18.67
CA THR A 193 -23.47 -25.82 -18.12
C THR A 193 -22.18 -25.32 -17.48
N PRO A 194 -21.94 -25.59 -16.18
CA PRO A 194 -20.67 -25.32 -15.52
C PRO A 194 -19.52 -26.12 -16.14
N ILE A 195 -18.42 -25.44 -16.44
CA ILE A 195 -17.19 -26.04 -16.97
C ILE A 195 -16.21 -26.28 -15.83
N ILE A 196 -15.88 -25.21 -15.11
CA ILE A 196 -14.83 -25.18 -14.09
C ILE A 196 -15.00 -23.96 -13.19
N ASP A 197 -14.57 -24.10 -11.94
CA ASP A 197 -14.65 -23.06 -10.93
C ASP A 197 -13.28 -22.69 -10.37
N ALA A 198 -13.23 -21.51 -9.75
CA ALA A 198 -12.15 -21.11 -8.87
C ALA A 198 -12.70 -20.51 -7.59
N THR A 199 -12.00 -20.79 -6.49
CA THR A 199 -12.38 -20.33 -5.16
C THR A 199 -11.28 -19.46 -4.56
N LEU A 200 -11.65 -18.30 -4.03
CA LEU A 200 -10.82 -17.43 -3.21
C LEU A 200 -11.46 -17.27 -1.82
N VAL A 201 -10.69 -17.50 -0.77
CA VAL A 201 -11.10 -17.20 0.61
C VAL A 201 -10.42 -15.91 1.05
N VAL A 202 -11.23 -14.96 1.47
CA VAL A 202 -10.82 -13.64 1.94
C VAL A 202 -11.30 -13.39 3.36
N HIS A 203 -10.57 -12.57 4.10
CA HIS A 203 -10.89 -12.13 5.44
C HIS A 203 -11.05 -10.61 5.43
N LEU A 204 -12.25 -10.13 5.77
CA LEU A 204 -12.48 -8.71 5.96
C LEU A 204 -11.97 -8.33 7.35
N LEU A 205 -11.19 -7.25 7.45
CA LEU A 205 -10.69 -6.74 8.73
C LEU A 205 -11.86 -6.44 9.69
N SER A 206 -11.57 -6.39 10.98
CA SER A 206 -12.53 -5.86 11.95
C SER A 206 -12.82 -4.38 11.65
N GLU A 207 -13.94 -3.88 12.15
CA GLU A 207 -14.30 -2.47 12.00
C GLU A 207 -13.22 -1.56 12.60
N GLN A 208 -12.77 -1.88 13.82
CA GLN A 208 -11.72 -1.15 14.51
C GLN A 208 -10.41 -1.09 13.71
N SER A 209 -9.93 -2.24 13.20
CA SER A 209 -8.71 -2.27 12.39
C SER A 209 -8.89 -1.51 11.08
N SER A 210 -10.06 -1.60 10.46
CA SER A 210 -10.37 -0.85 9.23
C SER A 210 -10.33 0.65 9.47
N GLN A 211 -10.96 1.12 10.56
CA GLN A 211 -10.95 2.53 10.95
C GLN A 211 -9.52 3.02 11.23
N GLN A 212 -8.71 2.26 11.97
CA GLN A 212 -7.33 2.62 12.26
C GLN A 212 -6.48 2.78 10.99
N ILE A 213 -6.59 1.84 10.05
CA ILE A 213 -5.86 1.89 8.78
C ILE A 213 -6.32 3.07 7.92
N ASN A 214 -7.63 3.29 7.79
CA ASN A 214 -8.16 4.41 7.01
C ASN A 214 -7.74 5.75 7.60
N GLN A 215 -7.85 5.93 8.92
CA GLN A 215 -7.42 7.14 9.61
C GLN A 215 -5.92 7.43 9.41
N ALA A 216 -5.08 6.39 9.48
CA ALA A 216 -3.65 6.55 9.24
C ALA A 216 -3.33 6.91 7.78
N ALA A 217 -4.01 6.28 6.83
CA ALA A 217 -3.87 6.60 5.41
C ALA A 217 -4.29 8.05 5.11
N GLU A 218 -5.44 8.47 5.62
CA GLU A 218 -5.94 9.86 5.51
C GLU A 218 -4.98 10.86 6.16
N THR A 219 -4.48 10.54 7.36
CA THR A 219 -3.50 11.38 8.07
C THR A 219 -2.26 11.58 7.21
N ILE A 220 -1.68 10.52 6.66
CA ILE A 220 -0.50 10.60 5.80
C ILE A 220 -0.78 11.39 4.52
N GLN A 221 -1.93 11.17 3.88
CA GLN A 221 -2.32 11.89 2.66
C GLN A 221 -2.47 13.39 2.91
N SER A 222 -2.89 13.79 4.12
CA SER A 222 -3.06 15.20 4.49
C SER A 222 -1.74 15.97 4.71
N LEU A 223 -0.59 15.27 4.77
CA LEU A 223 0.71 15.90 5.07
C LEU A 223 1.31 16.71 3.90
N GLY A 224 0.70 16.66 2.70
CA GLY A 224 1.20 17.40 1.54
C GLY A 224 2.56 16.91 1.01
N LEU A 225 2.87 15.62 1.23
CA LEU A 225 4.10 14.97 0.76
C LEU A 225 4.04 14.64 -0.74
N SER A 226 5.17 14.24 -1.32
CA SER A 226 5.22 13.72 -2.69
C SER A 226 4.28 12.53 -2.86
N ALA A 227 3.33 12.63 -3.78
CA ALA A 227 2.29 11.61 -3.97
C ALA A 227 2.88 10.23 -4.33
N ASP A 228 4.01 10.18 -5.02
CA ASP A 228 4.70 8.92 -5.33
C ASP A 228 5.36 8.34 -4.09
N GLU A 229 6.13 9.14 -3.34
CA GLU A 229 6.78 8.69 -2.09
C GLU A 229 5.76 8.25 -1.05
N THR A 230 4.67 9.01 -0.89
CA THR A 230 3.54 8.63 -0.04
C THR A 230 2.97 7.27 -0.44
N ALA A 231 2.83 6.98 -1.74
CA ALA A 231 2.30 5.71 -2.20
C ALA A 231 3.23 4.53 -1.91
N TYR A 232 4.51 4.59 -2.31
CA TYR A 232 5.41 3.43 -2.21
C TYR A 232 6.14 3.29 -0.87
N ILE A 233 6.16 4.33 -0.05
CA ILE A 233 6.76 4.30 1.28
C ILE A 233 5.67 4.18 2.35
N ASP A 234 4.83 5.21 2.47
CA ASP A 234 3.98 5.37 3.65
C ASP A 234 2.69 4.53 3.57
N LEU A 235 1.92 4.69 2.50
CA LEU A 235 0.67 3.95 2.28
C LEU A 235 0.92 2.45 2.08
N ASP A 236 1.97 2.11 1.35
CA ASP A 236 2.41 0.72 1.24
C ASP A 236 2.70 0.10 2.62
N ALA A 237 3.47 0.78 3.49
CA ALA A 237 3.75 0.29 4.84
C ALA A 237 2.47 0.19 5.70
N ILE A 238 1.57 1.18 5.61
CA ILE A 238 0.28 1.16 6.32
C ILE A 238 -0.55 -0.06 5.89
N TYR A 239 -0.80 -0.23 4.59
CA TYR A 239 -1.63 -1.33 4.10
C TYR A 239 -0.98 -2.70 4.35
N MET A 240 0.34 -2.79 4.17
CA MET A 240 1.06 -4.04 4.40
C MET A 240 1.18 -4.43 5.87
N SER A 241 0.94 -3.51 6.82
CA SER A 241 0.81 -3.85 8.25
C SER A 241 -0.32 -4.84 8.54
N GLN A 242 -1.36 -4.85 7.70
CA GLN A 242 -2.48 -5.80 7.74
C GLN A 242 -2.53 -6.70 6.51
N ARG A 243 -1.43 -6.74 5.72
CA ARG A 243 -1.32 -7.51 4.46
C ARG A 243 -2.42 -7.22 3.45
N LEU A 244 -2.88 -5.97 3.41
CA LEU A 244 -3.87 -5.44 2.46
C LEU A 244 -3.24 -5.27 1.07
N LEU A 245 -2.96 -6.40 0.41
CA LEU A 245 -2.28 -6.44 -0.90
C LEU A 245 -3.07 -5.72 -1.98
N ASN A 246 -4.40 -5.83 -1.95
CA ASN A 246 -5.28 -5.17 -2.91
C ASN A 246 -5.17 -3.65 -2.83
N GLU A 247 -5.12 -3.10 -1.61
CA GLU A 247 -5.09 -1.67 -1.34
C GLU A 247 -3.74 -1.06 -1.75
N THR A 248 -2.62 -1.71 -1.40
CA THR A 248 -1.29 -1.23 -1.82
C THR A 248 -1.12 -1.31 -3.34
N ILE A 249 -1.48 -2.42 -3.99
CA ILE A 249 -1.36 -2.55 -5.45
C ILE A 249 -2.19 -1.48 -6.16
N LYS A 250 -3.46 -1.30 -5.78
CA LYS A 250 -4.30 -0.25 -6.37
C LYS A 250 -3.74 1.16 -6.16
N THR A 251 -3.17 1.42 -4.98
CA THR A 251 -2.56 2.72 -4.66
C THR A 251 -1.36 2.99 -5.58
N LEU A 252 -0.49 2.00 -5.76
CA LEU A 252 0.67 2.09 -6.64
C LEU A 252 0.26 2.19 -8.12
N GLU A 253 -0.70 1.38 -8.58
CA GLU A 253 -1.26 1.43 -9.93
C GLU A 253 -1.86 2.80 -10.26
N THR A 254 -2.55 3.42 -9.29
CA THR A 254 -3.09 4.78 -9.46
C THR A 254 -2.00 5.79 -9.77
N ARG A 255 -0.83 5.67 -9.13
CA ARG A 255 0.33 6.53 -9.43
C ARG A 255 0.94 6.24 -10.79
N VAL A 256 0.98 4.96 -11.20
CA VAL A 256 1.40 4.58 -12.56
C VAL A 256 0.50 5.20 -13.62
N VAL A 257 -0.83 5.11 -13.44
CA VAL A 257 -1.82 5.74 -14.33
C VAL A 257 -1.68 7.26 -14.35
N ALA A 258 -1.36 7.87 -13.20
CA ALA A 258 -1.06 9.30 -13.09
C ALA A 258 0.29 9.71 -13.73
N GLY A 259 1.01 8.80 -14.38
CA GLY A 259 2.24 9.09 -15.11
C GLY A 259 3.49 9.14 -14.22
N SER A 260 3.49 8.47 -13.07
CA SER A 260 4.67 8.40 -12.20
C SER A 260 5.92 7.99 -12.98
N PHE A 261 6.99 8.73 -12.74
CA PHE A 261 8.32 8.45 -13.28
C PHE A 261 9.27 7.89 -12.22
N ASN A 262 8.78 7.59 -11.00
CA ASN A 262 9.64 7.16 -9.89
C ASN A 262 9.98 5.65 -10.01
N PRO A 263 11.25 5.25 -10.21
CA PRO A 263 11.61 3.84 -10.41
C PRO A 263 11.34 2.97 -9.18
N SER A 264 11.51 3.49 -7.96
CA SER A 264 11.26 2.74 -6.72
C SER A 264 9.79 2.39 -6.56
N LEU A 265 8.87 3.25 -7.03
CA LEU A 265 7.44 2.95 -7.04
C LEU A 265 7.13 1.71 -7.89
N TYR A 266 7.70 1.61 -9.09
CA TYR A 266 7.52 0.44 -9.95
C TYR A 266 8.18 -0.82 -9.38
N ARG A 267 9.34 -0.68 -8.70
CA ARG A 267 9.95 -1.82 -8.01
C ARG A 267 9.05 -2.34 -6.90
N ILE A 268 8.52 -1.46 -6.05
CA ILE A 268 7.61 -1.86 -4.96
C ILE A 268 6.33 -2.48 -5.53
N LEU A 269 5.77 -1.95 -6.61
CA LEU A 269 4.64 -2.58 -7.31
C LEU A 269 4.97 -4.01 -7.77
N GLY A 270 6.16 -4.21 -8.34
CA GLY A 270 6.64 -5.55 -8.69
C GLY A 270 6.76 -6.49 -7.48
N ASP A 271 7.29 -5.99 -6.36
CA ASP A 271 7.38 -6.74 -5.09
C ASP A 271 5.98 -7.14 -4.59
N ARG A 272 4.96 -6.28 -4.75
CA ARG A 272 3.58 -6.60 -4.37
C ARG A 272 2.92 -7.59 -5.32
N TYR A 273 3.18 -7.52 -6.63
CA TYR A 273 2.74 -8.56 -7.56
C TYR A 273 3.41 -9.91 -7.27
N VAL A 274 4.66 -9.92 -6.79
CA VAL A 274 5.32 -11.14 -6.30
C VAL A 274 4.57 -11.74 -5.10
N GLU A 275 4.17 -10.91 -4.12
CA GLU A 275 3.36 -11.36 -2.98
C GLU A 275 1.95 -11.81 -3.41
N ALA A 276 1.41 -11.23 -4.47
CA ALA A 276 0.11 -11.57 -5.05
C ALA A 276 0.13 -12.77 -6.02
N TRP A 277 1.30 -13.39 -6.26
CA TRP A 277 1.47 -14.50 -7.21
C TRP A 277 1.17 -14.16 -8.68
N MET A 278 1.55 -12.94 -9.09
CA MET A 278 1.33 -12.37 -10.42
C MET A 278 2.68 -12.16 -11.14
N PRO A 279 3.28 -13.24 -11.70
CA PRO A 279 4.66 -13.20 -12.18
C PRO A 279 4.89 -12.30 -13.41
N GLN A 280 3.90 -12.20 -14.32
CA GLN A 280 4.05 -11.40 -15.53
C GLN A 280 3.91 -9.91 -15.24
N GLU A 281 2.98 -9.57 -14.34
CA GLU A 281 2.76 -8.23 -13.82
C GLU A 281 3.99 -7.76 -13.03
N ALA A 282 4.54 -8.62 -12.18
CA ALA A 282 5.79 -8.36 -11.46
C ALA A 282 6.95 -8.08 -12.42
N LYS A 283 7.16 -8.95 -13.41
CA LYS A 283 8.21 -8.79 -14.43
C LYS A 283 8.06 -7.47 -15.18
N THR A 284 6.83 -7.13 -15.60
CA THR A 284 6.53 -5.89 -16.33
C THR A 284 6.87 -4.67 -15.48
N ALA A 285 6.44 -4.65 -14.21
CA ALA A 285 6.74 -3.57 -13.28
C ALA A 285 8.26 -3.43 -13.05
N TYR A 286 8.99 -4.52 -12.82
CA TYR A 286 10.44 -4.48 -12.65
C TYR A 286 11.18 -4.01 -13.91
N ILE A 287 10.77 -4.44 -15.11
CA ILE A 287 11.38 -3.95 -16.36
C ILE A 287 11.21 -2.43 -16.47
N LYS A 288 10.02 -1.91 -16.16
CA LYS A 288 9.76 -0.46 -16.15
C LYS A 288 10.61 0.25 -15.11
N ALA A 289 10.72 -0.29 -13.89
CA ALA A 289 11.58 0.23 -12.84
C ALA A 289 13.05 0.33 -13.30
N LEU A 290 13.57 -0.72 -13.95
CA LEU A 290 14.95 -0.77 -14.46
C LEU A 290 15.19 0.30 -15.54
N GLN A 291 14.26 0.47 -16.47
CA GLN A 291 14.34 1.48 -17.51
C GLN A 291 14.42 2.89 -16.91
N LEU A 292 13.52 3.20 -15.96
CA LEU A 292 13.46 4.50 -15.30
C LEU A 292 14.70 4.76 -14.44
N ALA A 293 15.18 3.76 -13.69
CA ALA A 293 16.36 3.87 -12.84
C ALA A 293 17.62 4.15 -13.67
N ARG A 294 17.76 3.49 -14.83
CA ARG A 294 18.87 3.75 -15.77
C ARG A 294 18.80 5.16 -16.36
N PHE A 295 17.62 5.58 -16.80
CA PHE A 295 17.41 6.92 -17.35
C PHE A 295 17.75 8.00 -16.32
N GLN A 296 17.36 7.81 -15.06
CA GLN A 296 17.64 8.74 -13.95
C GLN A 296 19.05 8.60 -13.38
N LYS A 297 19.89 7.70 -13.91
CA LYS A 297 21.23 7.41 -13.40
C LYS A 297 21.22 7.08 -11.90
N ASN A 298 20.27 6.25 -11.47
CA ASN A 298 20.15 5.75 -10.10
C ASN A 298 20.73 4.32 -10.00
N PRO A 299 22.05 4.15 -9.81
CA PRO A 299 22.68 2.82 -9.80
C PRO A 299 22.22 1.94 -8.62
N GLY A 300 21.82 2.55 -7.49
CA GLY A 300 21.30 1.82 -6.34
C GLY A 300 20.01 1.10 -6.68
N GLU A 301 19.07 1.81 -7.30
CA GLU A 301 17.79 1.22 -7.74
C GLU A 301 17.98 0.22 -8.88
N VAL A 302 18.90 0.49 -9.83
CA VAL A 302 19.27 -0.48 -10.89
C VAL A 302 19.68 -1.82 -10.28
N LYS A 303 20.57 -1.81 -9.28
CA LYS A 303 21.03 -3.02 -8.61
C LYS A 303 19.88 -3.78 -7.95
N LEU A 304 19.04 -3.09 -7.17
CA LEU A 304 17.89 -3.70 -6.48
C LEU A 304 16.92 -4.35 -7.48
N VAL A 305 16.61 -3.67 -8.58
CA VAL A 305 15.67 -4.20 -9.59
C VAL A 305 16.27 -5.40 -10.34
N GLN A 306 17.57 -5.39 -10.65
CA GLN A 306 18.24 -6.53 -11.28
C GLN A 306 18.22 -7.78 -10.38
N GLU A 307 18.48 -7.61 -9.07
CA GLU A 307 18.37 -8.70 -8.10
C GLU A 307 16.96 -9.31 -8.09
N ARG A 308 15.92 -8.47 -8.12
CA ARG A 308 14.51 -8.92 -8.17
C ARG A 308 14.18 -9.67 -9.45
N LEU A 309 14.61 -9.17 -10.61
CA LEU A 309 14.39 -9.84 -11.90
C LEU A 309 15.07 -11.21 -11.95
N SER A 310 16.33 -11.29 -11.49
CA SER A 310 17.08 -12.55 -11.44
C SER A 310 16.38 -13.57 -10.54
N ALA A 311 15.94 -13.16 -9.35
CA ALA A 311 15.20 -14.02 -8.44
C ALA A 311 13.88 -14.54 -9.06
N LEU A 312 13.14 -13.66 -9.75
CA LEU A 312 11.90 -14.03 -10.42
C LEU A 312 12.13 -15.05 -11.54
N VAL A 313 13.17 -14.88 -12.36
CA VAL A 313 13.53 -15.85 -13.40
C VAL A 313 13.88 -17.19 -12.78
N GLN A 314 14.70 -17.19 -11.72
CA GLN A 314 15.11 -18.43 -11.04
C GLN A 314 13.90 -19.19 -10.45
N SER A 315 12.92 -18.47 -9.90
CA SER A 315 11.70 -19.09 -9.37
C SER A 315 10.79 -19.74 -10.42
N GLN A 316 10.96 -19.39 -11.70
CA GLN A 316 10.18 -19.91 -12.82
C GLN A 316 10.82 -21.13 -13.48
N LEU A 317 12.05 -21.49 -13.11
CA LEU A 317 12.72 -22.67 -13.65
C LEU A 317 12.10 -23.95 -13.07
N PRO A 318 11.99 -25.05 -13.86
CA PRO A 318 11.45 -26.31 -13.38
C PRO A 318 12.26 -26.85 -12.20
N THR A 319 11.66 -26.96 -11.02
CA THR A 319 12.28 -27.57 -9.83
C THR A 319 12.04 -29.09 -9.84
N ARG A 320 12.66 -29.81 -10.77
CA ARG A 320 13.11 -31.23 -10.72
C ARG A 320 13.34 -31.79 -12.13
N THR A 321 14.59 -32.05 -12.48
CA THR A 321 14.94 -33.28 -13.21
C THR A 321 14.85 -34.43 -12.20
N ASN A 322 13.99 -35.41 -12.44
CA ASN A 322 14.16 -36.70 -11.77
C ASN A 322 15.56 -37.22 -12.14
N PRO A 323 16.44 -37.56 -11.18
CA PRO A 323 17.54 -38.45 -11.52
C PRO A 323 16.94 -39.75 -12.04
N ALA A 324 17.51 -40.24 -13.14
CA ALA A 324 17.01 -41.37 -13.91
C ALA A 324 16.66 -42.60 -13.04
N GLN A 325 15.56 -43.24 -13.41
CA GLN A 325 15.26 -44.65 -13.11
C GLN A 325 16.32 -45.56 -13.74
#